data_AF-A0AAE9D4I8-F1
#
_entry.id   AF-A0AAE9D4I8-F1
#
_cell.length_a   1.000
_cell.length_b   1.000
_cell.length_c   1.000
_cell.angle_alpha   90.00
_cell.angle_beta   90.00
_cell.angle_gamma   90.00
#
_symmetry.space_group_name_H-M   'P 1'
#
loop_
_entity.id
_entity.type
_entity.pdbx_description
1 polymer ?
#
loop_
_entity_poly.entity_id
_entity_poly.type
_entity_poly.pdbx_seq_one_letter_code
_entity_poly.pdbx_strand_id
1 'polypeptide(L)'
;MADVTGCEPLAAPRKPVDNGKFSTDWTQECSSRLEEFVEFINETQPDYAFMMTRWFAVAEPYDNGPDNLNNDTIYLEMRDQLRKMLPNIKRKLFILDSFPRIHPEGIENIAREMKEGKKTMEEINMSLYEPKQFEWGRRRHAELVKNECGSKCELIDYVDAFWNQTMNTFQFFDSKGFLYFTTTLHVSAHGIEHVRPIYTKICAGTMIDFAIVFSSAHAIISFLGMTFNLLLAYLALFQTPRVIKSYSTLIVNFAVTDFFACMFDFLVQQRLIPTGLTLAYVSNGYCSRFGPRTCYVAYSLMLHFLSHSLWSLLLSFSYRYYILFKPAPTRKTLVIILCVIYIPSLFQWVSFLWAQDDPEELREILHEAFPSYNLTGHTVTGTSNILCFSALYTILHMTIPITPVYICILILRRKIISRLSFQGVNITKDTKNLHSQLLMALAYQAVIPGFYLFSIASYAIGQFGIYNHPALEYFTFSSFLLIPFLSPLASFIFVTPYRKFIKHSFFKMANVEPGETSSTPQNYTSHIHVIG
;
A
#
# COMPACT_ATOMS: atom_id res chain seq x y z
N MET A 1 7.38 47.06 -2.50
CA MET A 1 7.87 45.79 -3.09
C MET A 1 9.27 45.63 -2.53
N ALA A 2 9.37 45.03 -1.34
CA ALA A 2 10.58 44.97 -0.55
C ALA A 2 11.58 44.00 -1.22
N ASP A 3 12.72 44.54 -1.64
CA ASP A 3 14.06 44.02 -1.35
C ASP A 3 14.23 42.49 -1.31
N VAL A 4 13.88 41.79 -2.39
CA VAL A 4 14.22 40.36 -2.52
C VAL A 4 15.65 40.27 -3.03
N THR A 5 16.60 40.27 -2.10
CA THR A 5 18.02 40.03 -2.36
C THR A 5 18.21 38.57 -2.78
N GLY A 6 18.79 38.35 -3.97
CA GLY A 6 18.98 37.03 -4.59
C GLY A 6 20.08 36.16 -3.97
N CYS A 7 20.28 36.25 -2.66
CA CYS A 7 21.34 35.56 -1.94
C CYS A 7 21.08 34.05 -1.82
N GLU A 8 22.14 33.26 -1.77
CA GLU A 8 22.05 31.81 -1.65
C GLU A 8 22.19 31.38 -0.19
N PRO A 9 21.45 30.35 0.26
CA PRO A 9 21.47 29.91 1.65
C PRO A 9 22.76 29.21 2.07
N LEU A 10 23.54 28.68 1.11
CA LEU A 10 24.74 27.91 1.42
C LEU A 10 26.03 28.75 1.37
N ALA A 11 26.11 29.77 0.53
CA ALA A 11 27.32 30.59 0.40
C ALA A 11 27.00 31.97 -0.13
N ALA A 12 27.85 32.95 0.19
CA ALA A 12 27.73 34.31 -0.32
C ALA A 12 28.64 34.53 -1.54
N PRO A 13 28.17 35.25 -2.58
CA PRO A 13 29.03 35.62 -3.71
C PRO A 13 30.19 36.50 -3.24
N ARG A 14 31.40 36.22 -3.74
CA ARG A 14 32.62 36.96 -3.39
C ARG A 14 33.02 37.93 -4.47
N LYS A 15 32.50 37.73 -5.67
CA LYS A 15 32.67 38.61 -6.81
C LYS A 15 31.37 39.36 -7.10
N PRO A 16 31.43 40.57 -7.68
CA PRO A 16 30.24 41.23 -8.20
C PRO A 16 29.52 40.32 -9.20
N VAL A 17 28.22 40.15 -9.02
CA VAL A 17 27.39 39.29 -9.87
C VAL A 17 26.39 40.13 -10.62
N ASP A 18 26.52 40.09 -11.95
CA ASP A 18 25.48 40.56 -12.84
C ASP A 18 24.31 39.55 -12.84
N ASN A 19 23.13 40.03 -12.42
CA ASN A 19 21.88 39.28 -12.39
C ASN A 19 20.82 39.91 -13.32
N GLY A 20 21.27 40.55 -14.40
CA GLY A 20 20.44 41.32 -15.33
C GLY A 20 20.67 42.82 -15.17
N LYS A 21 19.66 43.65 -15.45
CA LYS A 21 19.82 45.13 -15.47
C LYS A 21 19.90 45.79 -14.07
N PHE A 22 20.34 45.07 -13.04
CA PHE A 22 20.37 45.54 -11.65
C PHE A 22 21.80 45.86 -11.20
N SER A 23 21.95 46.75 -10.20
CA SER A 23 23.27 47.04 -9.59
C SER A 23 23.89 45.76 -9.03
N THR A 24 25.22 45.68 -8.97
CA THR A 24 25.95 44.56 -8.35
C THR A 24 26.09 44.71 -6.83
N ASP A 25 25.67 45.83 -6.23
CA ASP A 25 25.94 46.15 -4.82
C ASP A 25 25.35 45.14 -3.83
N TRP A 26 24.22 44.50 -4.20
CA TRP A 26 23.54 43.50 -3.37
C TRP A 26 24.42 42.29 -2.99
N THR A 27 25.46 41.97 -3.79
CA THR A 27 26.35 40.84 -3.47
C THR A 27 27.10 41.04 -2.16
N GLN A 28 27.38 42.30 -1.79
CA GLN A 28 28.11 42.62 -0.55
C GLN A 28 27.28 42.32 0.70
N GLU A 29 25.96 42.37 0.59
CA GLU A 29 25.03 42.16 1.70
C GLU A 29 24.77 40.67 1.96
N CYS A 30 25.00 39.79 0.98
CA CYS A 30 24.63 38.38 1.09
C CYS A 30 25.35 37.62 2.20
N SER A 31 26.56 38.01 2.56
CA SER A 31 27.29 37.39 3.69
C SER A 31 26.54 37.55 5.01
N SER A 32 25.93 38.71 5.23
CA SER A 32 25.11 38.99 6.43
C SER A 32 23.77 38.27 6.43
N ARG A 33 23.24 37.91 5.26
CA ARG A 33 21.94 37.23 5.10
C ARG A 33 22.00 35.73 5.36
N LEU A 34 23.20 35.12 5.40
CA LEU A 34 23.33 33.68 5.64
C LEU A 34 22.72 33.24 6.97
N GLU A 35 22.84 34.07 8.01
CA GLU A 35 22.28 33.79 9.33
C GLU A 35 20.75 33.74 9.33
N GLU A 36 20.10 34.57 8.51
CA GLU A 36 18.63 34.62 8.39
C GLU A 36 18.05 33.29 7.88
N PHE A 37 18.75 32.61 6.95
CA PHE A 37 18.31 31.30 6.46
C PHE A 37 18.40 30.22 7.53
N VAL A 38 19.45 30.28 8.37
CA VAL A 38 19.61 29.37 9.51
C VAL A 38 18.50 29.59 10.54
N GLU A 39 18.22 30.85 10.87
CA GLU A 39 17.16 31.23 11.80
C GLU A 39 15.79 30.79 11.28
N PHE A 40 15.49 31.04 10.01
CA PHE A 40 14.23 30.61 9.39
C PHE A 40 13.99 29.10 9.50
N ILE A 41 15.01 28.27 9.20
CA ILE A 41 14.90 26.81 9.32
C ILE A 41 14.76 26.39 10.79
N ASN A 42 15.49 27.05 11.69
CA ASN A 42 15.41 26.80 13.12
C ASN A 42 14.03 27.11 13.71
N GLU A 43 13.40 28.22 13.30
CA GLU A 43 12.07 28.61 13.75
C GLU A 43 10.96 27.72 13.18
N THR A 44 11.04 27.40 11.88
CA THR A 44 9.97 26.68 11.19
C THR A 44 10.00 25.17 11.39
N GLN A 45 11.17 24.59 11.73
CA GLN A 45 11.37 23.15 11.96
C GLN A 45 10.69 22.26 10.89
N PRO A 46 11.02 22.44 9.60
CA PRO A 46 10.28 21.83 8.51
C PRO A 46 10.49 20.30 8.46
N ASP A 47 9.46 19.59 8.01
CA ASP A 47 9.59 18.17 7.66
C ASP A 47 10.51 17.99 6.45
N TYR A 48 10.31 18.82 5.43
CA TYR A 48 11.08 18.84 4.20
C TYR A 48 11.48 20.27 3.87
N ALA A 49 12.72 20.48 3.42
CA ALA A 49 13.21 21.78 2.97
C ALA A 49 13.69 21.71 1.52
N PHE A 50 13.52 22.80 0.77
CA PHE A 50 13.94 22.91 -0.63
C PHE A 50 14.81 24.15 -0.82
N MET A 51 16.03 23.96 -1.32
CA MET A 51 16.95 25.03 -1.70
C MET A 51 16.98 25.17 -3.23
N MET A 52 16.24 26.16 -3.73
CA MET A 52 16.16 26.47 -5.16
C MET A 52 16.93 27.76 -5.42
N THR A 53 18.19 27.64 -5.82
CA THR A 53 19.10 28.80 -5.97
C THR A 53 19.54 28.98 -7.42
N ARG A 54 20.33 30.03 -7.69
CA ARG A 54 20.83 30.38 -9.04
C ARG A 54 22.33 30.09 -9.22
N TRP A 55 22.95 29.46 -8.23
CA TRP A 55 24.37 29.09 -8.07
C TRP A 55 25.34 30.25 -8.29
N PHE A 56 25.02 31.44 -7.78
CA PHE A 56 25.87 32.62 -7.90
C PHE A 56 27.22 32.47 -7.22
N ALA A 57 27.22 32.07 -5.96
CA ALA A 57 28.42 31.81 -5.18
C ALA A 57 28.94 30.40 -5.48
N VAL A 58 28.02 29.44 -5.51
CA VAL A 58 28.36 28.02 -5.60
C VAL A 58 29.03 27.66 -6.94
N ALA A 59 28.82 28.43 -8.00
CA ALA A 59 29.50 28.26 -9.29
C ALA A 59 30.70 29.21 -9.53
N GLU A 60 31.24 29.89 -8.50
CA GLU A 60 32.47 30.68 -8.67
C GLU A 60 33.71 29.77 -8.87
N PRO A 61 34.77 30.25 -9.55
CA PRO A 61 36.02 29.50 -9.72
C PRO A 61 36.61 29.01 -8.40
N TYR A 62 37.29 27.87 -8.42
CA TYR A 62 38.03 27.36 -7.26
C TYR A 62 39.18 28.27 -6.88
N ASP A 63 39.47 28.35 -5.58
CA ASP A 63 40.65 29.07 -5.09
C ASP A 63 41.96 28.36 -5.48
N ASN A 64 42.00 27.03 -5.40
CA ASN A 64 43.21 26.21 -5.55
C ASN A 64 43.03 25.00 -6.48
N GLY A 65 42.12 25.13 -7.44
CA GLY A 65 41.76 24.05 -8.36
C GLY A 65 40.78 23.02 -7.78
N PRO A 66 40.28 22.10 -8.62
CA PRO A 66 39.13 21.25 -8.30
C PRO A 66 39.46 20.11 -7.33
N ASP A 67 40.73 19.71 -7.21
CA ASP A 67 41.16 18.55 -6.41
C ASP A 67 41.36 18.88 -4.92
N ASN A 68 41.27 20.17 -4.56
CA ASN A 68 41.53 20.67 -3.21
C ASN A 68 40.29 21.33 -2.58
N LEU A 69 39.10 20.70 -2.69
CA LEU A 69 37.85 21.23 -2.11
C LEU A 69 37.94 21.52 -0.61
N ASN A 70 38.79 20.79 0.13
CA ASN A 70 39.00 21.05 1.57
C ASN A 70 39.59 22.43 1.88
N ASN A 71 40.23 23.07 0.89
CA ASN A 71 40.75 24.44 0.98
C ASN A 71 39.92 25.42 0.13
N ASP A 72 38.86 24.96 -0.53
CA ASP A 72 37.95 25.83 -1.27
C ASP A 72 37.05 26.55 -0.29
N THR A 73 37.21 27.86 -0.22
CA THR A 73 36.61 28.66 0.82
C THR A 73 35.08 28.76 0.69
N ILE A 74 34.54 28.63 -0.53
CA ILE A 74 33.10 28.56 -0.81
C ILE A 74 32.54 27.23 -0.30
N TYR A 75 33.19 26.12 -0.61
CA TYR A 75 32.80 24.80 -0.09
C TYR A 75 32.83 24.75 1.44
N LEU A 76 33.84 25.36 2.08
CA LEU A 76 33.92 25.44 3.53
C LEU A 76 32.76 26.23 4.15
N GLU A 77 32.32 27.31 3.52
CA GLU A 77 31.15 28.09 3.92
C GLU A 77 29.85 27.29 3.72
N MET A 78 29.68 26.64 2.56
CA MET A 78 28.55 25.74 2.27
C MET A 78 28.40 24.65 3.34
N ARG A 79 29.52 24.04 3.73
CA ARG A 79 29.56 23.04 4.78
C ARG A 79 29.13 23.59 6.14
N ASP A 80 29.65 24.76 6.52
CA ASP A 80 29.31 25.39 7.80
C ASP A 80 27.82 25.75 7.88
N GLN A 81 27.28 26.38 6.83
CA GLN A 81 25.87 26.74 6.73
C GLN A 81 24.97 25.50 6.78
N LEU A 82 25.31 24.46 6.02
CA LEU A 82 24.54 23.23 6.00
C LEU A 82 24.51 22.57 7.39
N ARG A 83 25.64 22.51 8.11
CA ARG A 83 25.72 21.94 9.46
C ARG A 83 24.82 22.65 10.46
N LYS A 84 24.62 23.96 10.30
CA LYS A 84 23.72 24.76 11.14
C LYS A 84 22.24 24.47 10.84
N MET A 85 21.88 24.23 9.59
CA MET A 85 20.48 23.98 9.18
C MET A 85 20.02 22.53 9.37
N LEU A 86 20.89 21.54 9.10
CA LEU A 86 20.51 20.12 9.10
C LEU A 86 19.85 19.59 10.39
N PRO A 87 20.24 19.99 11.61
CA PRO A 87 19.60 19.51 12.83
C PRO A 87 18.12 19.87 12.92
N ASN A 88 17.73 20.98 12.28
CA ASN A 88 16.39 21.57 12.34
C ASN A 88 15.45 21.09 11.22
N ILE A 89 15.93 20.22 10.33
CA ILE A 89 15.13 19.60 9.26
C ILE A 89 14.80 18.16 9.67
N LYS A 90 13.51 17.81 9.76
CA LYS A 90 13.10 16.53 10.35
C LYS A 90 13.34 15.34 9.43
N ARG A 91 13.02 15.45 8.13
CA ARG A 91 13.11 14.33 7.19
C ARG A 91 14.20 14.51 6.14
N LYS A 92 14.03 15.44 5.20
CA LYS A 92 14.94 15.54 4.04
C LYS A 92 15.13 16.97 3.55
N LEU A 93 16.34 17.27 3.09
CA LEU A 93 16.70 18.50 2.40
C LEU A 93 16.89 18.22 0.91
N PHE A 94 16.20 18.97 0.05
CA PHE A 94 16.37 18.91 -1.40
C PHE A 94 17.14 20.14 -1.87
N ILE A 95 18.19 19.94 -2.67
CA ILE A 95 19.03 21.03 -3.19
C ILE A 95 18.97 20.96 -4.71
N LEU A 96 18.58 22.05 -5.36
CA LEU A 96 18.65 22.15 -6.81
C LEU A 96 20.12 22.19 -7.24
N ASP A 97 20.54 21.18 -7.99
CA ASP A 97 21.92 21.08 -8.44
C ASP A 97 22.22 22.09 -9.54
N SER A 98 23.49 22.47 -9.64
CA SER A 98 23.97 23.47 -10.57
C SER A 98 23.81 23.00 -12.02
N PHE A 99 23.30 23.88 -12.87
CA PHE A 99 23.19 23.71 -14.32
C PHE A 99 23.47 25.05 -15.02
N PRO A 100 23.71 25.06 -16.35
CA PRO A 100 24.11 26.29 -17.04
C PRO A 100 23.13 27.43 -16.84
N ARG A 101 23.66 28.60 -16.46
CA ARG A 101 22.88 29.83 -16.38
C ARG A 101 22.66 30.41 -17.76
N ILE A 102 21.46 30.95 -17.97
CA ILE A 102 21.09 31.59 -19.23
C ILE A 102 21.49 33.06 -19.21
N HIS A 103 22.00 33.56 -20.34
CA HIS A 103 22.24 34.97 -20.60
C HIS A 103 20.92 35.67 -20.93
N PRO A 104 20.46 36.65 -20.09
CA PRO A 104 19.20 37.36 -20.32
C PRO A 104 19.11 38.01 -21.70
N GLU A 105 20.22 38.60 -22.18
CA GLU A 105 20.32 39.27 -23.48
C GLU A 105 20.13 38.29 -24.66
N GLY A 106 20.54 37.04 -24.49
CA GLY A 106 20.34 36.00 -25.49
C GLY A 106 18.86 35.70 -25.69
N ILE A 107 18.08 35.63 -24.61
CA ILE A 107 16.65 35.28 -24.60
C ILE A 107 15.83 36.24 -25.46
N GLU A 108 16.04 37.55 -25.30
CA GLU A 108 15.28 38.59 -26.03
C GLU A 108 15.51 38.53 -27.55
N ASN A 109 16.64 37.99 -27.99
CA ASN A 109 17.07 38.00 -29.38
C ASN A 109 16.69 36.72 -30.16
N ILE A 110 16.25 35.65 -29.49
CA ILE A 110 15.97 34.34 -30.11
C ILE A 110 15.00 34.46 -31.30
N ALA A 111 13.86 35.13 -31.10
CA ALA A 111 12.85 35.26 -32.15
C ALA A 111 13.38 36.01 -33.39
N ARG A 112 14.26 37.01 -33.16
CA ARG A 112 14.93 37.73 -34.25
C ARG A 112 15.93 36.83 -34.96
N GLU A 113 16.79 36.13 -34.23
CA GLU A 113 17.81 35.25 -34.81
C GLU A 113 17.20 34.07 -35.60
N MET A 114 16.12 33.48 -35.08
CA MET A 114 15.36 32.44 -35.79
C MET A 114 14.72 32.99 -37.08
N LYS A 115 14.17 34.21 -37.05
CA LYS A 115 13.56 34.85 -38.24
C LYS A 115 14.58 35.22 -39.30
N GLU A 116 15.77 35.67 -38.89
CA GLU A 116 16.87 36.01 -39.79
C GLU A 116 17.46 34.78 -40.49
N GLY A 117 17.38 33.60 -39.86
CA GLY A 117 17.81 32.32 -40.45
C GLY A 117 19.32 32.19 -40.66
N LYS A 118 20.13 33.09 -40.07
CA LYS A 118 21.60 33.09 -40.21
C LYS A 118 22.30 32.13 -39.24
N LYS A 119 21.68 31.81 -38.12
CA LYS A 119 22.17 30.87 -37.11
C LYS A 119 21.27 29.64 -37.08
N THR A 120 21.87 28.49 -36.88
CA THR A 120 21.18 27.24 -36.58
C THR A 120 20.58 27.25 -35.17
N MET A 121 19.61 26.37 -34.93
CA MET A 121 19.03 26.15 -33.60
C MET A 121 20.09 25.85 -32.53
N GLU A 122 21.14 25.13 -32.91
CA GLU A 122 22.27 24.78 -32.05
C GLU A 122 23.10 26.01 -31.68
N GLU A 123 23.47 26.82 -32.67
CA GLU A 123 24.23 28.06 -32.45
C GLU A 123 23.46 29.08 -31.62
N ILE A 124 22.14 29.18 -31.81
CA ILE A 124 21.29 30.02 -30.98
C ILE A 124 21.31 29.49 -29.54
N ASN A 125 21.06 28.19 -29.32
CA ASN A 125 21.08 27.60 -27.97
C ASN A 125 22.44 27.77 -27.27
N MET A 126 23.56 27.51 -27.95
CA MET A 126 24.90 27.69 -27.38
C MET A 126 25.18 29.15 -26.99
N SER A 127 24.62 30.12 -27.72
CA SER A 127 24.75 31.53 -27.35
C SER A 127 23.96 31.94 -26.11
N LEU A 128 23.05 31.08 -25.64
CA LEU A 128 22.21 31.36 -24.48
C LEU A 128 22.90 31.07 -23.15
N TYR A 129 24.02 30.34 -23.09
CA TYR A 129 24.63 29.95 -21.82
C TYR A 129 26.13 29.72 -21.89
N GLU A 130 26.82 29.84 -20.75
CA GLU A 130 28.23 29.46 -20.61
C GLU A 130 28.34 27.97 -20.25
N PRO A 131 29.02 27.13 -21.06
CA PRO A 131 28.99 25.67 -20.90
C PRO A 131 29.86 25.11 -19.77
N LYS A 132 30.73 25.88 -19.11
CA LYS A 132 31.79 25.32 -18.24
C LYS A 132 31.77 25.76 -16.77
N GLN A 133 30.95 26.74 -16.39
CA GLN A 133 30.99 27.28 -15.03
C GLN A 133 30.17 26.46 -14.02
N PHE A 134 29.04 25.91 -14.45
CA PHE A 134 28.10 25.23 -13.55
C PHE A 134 28.68 23.93 -12.93
N GLU A 135 29.64 23.29 -13.62
CA GLU A 135 30.31 22.06 -13.18
C GLU A 135 31.02 22.23 -11.83
N TRP A 136 31.53 23.43 -11.53
CA TRP A 136 32.16 23.71 -10.25
C TRP A 136 31.17 23.61 -9.09
N GLY A 137 29.98 24.16 -9.28
CA GLY A 137 28.89 24.05 -8.31
C GLY A 137 28.42 22.62 -8.13
N ARG A 138 28.32 21.84 -9.21
CA ARG A 138 27.95 20.42 -9.14
C ARG A 138 28.94 19.61 -8.32
N ARG A 139 30.26 19.84 -8.50
CA ARG A 139 31.29 19.15 -7.72
C ARG A 139 31.20 19.52 -6.23
N ARG A 140 30.97 20.79 -5.90
CA ARG A 140 30.75 21.23 -4.51
C ARG A 140 29.50 20.60 -3.89
N HIS A 141 28.37 20.59 -4.60
CA HIS A 141 27.14 19.93 -4.13
C HIS A 141 27.29 18.43 -3.94
N ALA A 142 27.92 17.73 -4.90
CA ALA A 142 28.14 16.30 -4.83
C ALA A 142 29.00 15.93 -3.60
N GLU A 143 30.08 16.68 -3.35
CA GLU A 143 30.94 16.46 -2.19
C GLU A 143 30.22 16.80 -0.87
N LEU A 144 29.41 17.86 -0.85
CA LEU A 144 28.60 18.25 0.30
C LEU A 144 27.57 17.17 0.67
N VAL A 145 26.85 16.66 -0.31
CA VAL A 145 25.88 15.57 -0.11
C VAL A 145 26.58 14.30 0.34
N LYS A 146 27.71 13.96 -0.27
CA LYS A 146 28.47 12.74 0.06
C LYS A 146 29.03 12.76 1.47
N ASN A 147 29.63 13.88 1.90
CA ASN A 147 30.42 13.92 3.13
C ASN A 147 29.70 14.54 4.33
N GLU A 148 28.67 15.38 4.12
CA GLU A 148 28.05 16.13 5.22
C GLU A 148 26.64 15.66 5.58
N CYS A 149 25.76 15.42 4.61
CA CYS A 149 24.38 15.01 4.91
C CYS A 149 23.95 13.61 4.45
N GLY A 150 24.70 12.98 3.55
CA GLY A 150 24.41 11.62 3.06
C GLY A 150 22.95 11.46 2.60
N SER A 151 22.26 10.47 3.14
CA SER A 151 20.86 10.16 2.82
C SER A 151 19.85 11.24 3.26
N LYS A 152 20.26 12.21 4.08
CA LYS A 152 19.42 13.33 4.53
C LYS A 152 19.29 14.41 3.46
N CYS A 153 20.18 14.45 2.47
CA CYS A 153 20.07 15.33 1.31
C CYS A 153 19.72 14.56 0.04
N GLU A 154 19.07 15.23 -0.90
CA GLU A 154 18.86 14.75 -2.26
C GLU A 154 19.03 15.90 -3.25
N LEU A 155 19.78 15.67 -4.33
CA LEU A 155 19.97 16.65 -5.38
C LEU A 155 18.82 16.57 -6.38
N ILE A 156 18.24 17.72 -6.71
CA ILE A 156 17.30 17.88 -7.82
C ILE A 156 18.13 18.21 -9.05
N ASP A 157 18.23 17.27 -9.99
CA ASP A 157 19.06 17.43 -11.18
C ASP A 157 18.23 17.81 -12.40
N TYR A 158 18.54 18.97 -12.98
CA TYR A 158 17.91 19.48 -14.19
C TYR A 158 18.74 19.24 -15.45
N VAL A 159 19.99 18.75 -15.34
CA VAL A 159 20.88 18.61 -16.49
C VAL A 159 20.26 17.68 -17.53
N ASP A 160 19.82 16.50 -17.12
CA ASP A 160 19.20 15.54 -18.06
C ASP A 160 17.90 16.07 -18.69
N ALA A 161 17.16 16.92 -17.98
CA ALA A 161 15.94 17.51 -18.52
C ALA A 161 16.26 18.53 -19.61
N PHE A 162 17.29 19.37 -19.44
CA PHE A 162 17.64 20.40 -20.42
C PHE A 162 18.70 19.95 -21.43
N TRP A 163 19.31 18.78 -21.26
CA TRP A 163 20.29 18.24 -22.18
C TRP A 163 19.64 17.56 -23.38
N ASN A 164 19.90 18.07 -24.58
CA ASN A 164 19.46 17.43 -25.81
C ASN A 164 20.54 16.44 -26.29
N GLN A 165 20.23 15.14 -26.24
CA GLN A 165 21.15 14.08 -26.65
C GLN A 165 21.47 14.08 -28.15
N THR A 166 20.55 14.56 -29.00
CA THR A 166 20.74 14.61 -30.46
C THR A 166 21.67 15.74 -30.86
N MET A 167 21.53 16.89 -30.21
CA MET A 167 22.36 18.08 -30.46
C MET A 167 23.66 18.07 -29.65
N ASN A 168 23.73 17.27 -28.58
CA ASN A 168 24.84 17.27 -27.64
C ASN A 168 25.08 18.66 -27.01
N THR A 169 23.99 19.40 -26.77
CA THR A 169 23.98 20.73 -26.14
C THR A 169 22.81 20.86 -25.16
N PHE A 170 22.85 21.86 -24.29
CA PHE A 170 21.66 22.26 -23.55
C PHE A 170 20.67 22.98 -24.47
N GLN A 171 19.39 22.75 -24.24
CA GLN A 171 18.28 23.33 -24.99
C GLN A 171 17.32 24.03 -24.03
N PHE A 172 17.19 25.35 -24.19
CA PHE A 172 16.39 26.20 -23.29
C PHE A 172 15.05 26.66 -23.88
N PHE A 173 14.73 26.22 -25.10
CA PHE A 173 13.45 26.41 -25.75
C PHE A 173 13.09 25.23 -26.66
N ASP A 174 11.80 24.96 -26.81
CA ASP A 174 11.32 23.83 -27.60
C ASP A 174 11.45 24.04 -29.12
N SER A 175 11.10 23.02 -29.90
CA SER A 175 11.12 23.09 -31.38
C SER A 175 10.13 24.09 -31.97
N LYS A 176 9.17 24.59 -31.18
CA LYS A 176 8.20 25.62 -31.56
C LYS A 176 8.65 27.03 -31.15
N GLY A 177 9.78 27.17 -30.45
CA GLY A 177 10.30 28.45 -29.98
C GLY A 177 9.80 28.86 -28.59
N PHE A 178 9.11 28.00 -27.84
CA PHE A 178 8.67 28.29 -26.48
C PHE A 178 9.81 28.12 -25.49
N LEU A 179 10.10 29.19 -24.76
CA LEU A 179 11.17 29.23 -23.78
C LEU A 179 10.79 28.52 -22.49
N TYR A 180 11.73 27.75 -21.95
CA TYR A 180 11.60 27.16 -20.62
C TYR A 180 11.94 28.15 -19.49
N PHE A 181 12.51 29.30 -19.82
CA PHE A 181 12.86 30.34 -18.85
C PHE A 181 12.35 31.72 -19.30
N THR A 182 12.07 32.58 -18.33
CA THR A 182 11.70 33.98 -18.56
C THR A 182 12.94 34.85 -18.73
N THR A 183 12.78 36.06 -19.27
CA THR A 183 13.84 37.07 -19.37
C THR A 183 14.40 37.52 -18.00
N THR A 184 13.67 37.27 -16.91
CA THR A 184 14.10 37.49 -15.52
C THR A 184 14.78 36.27 -14.88
N LEU A 185 15.13 35.27 -15.68
CA LEU A 185 15.80 34.02 -15.25
C LEU A 185 14.96 33.16 -14.29
N HIS A 186 13.64 33.19 -14.41
CA HIS A 186 12.75 32.23 -13.74
C HIS A 186 12.35 31.11 -14.69
N VAL A 187 12.02 29.94 -14.16
CA VAL A 187 11.41 28.87 -14.97
C VAL A 187 10.04 29.35 -15.44
N SER A 188 9.77 29.29 -16.74
CA SER A 188 8.49 29.67 -17.33
C SER A 188 7.41 28.63 -16.99
N ALA A 189 6.14 28.94 -17.21
CA ALA A 189 5.08 27.94 -17.09
C ALA A 189 5.36 26.70 -17.97
N HIS A 190 5.91 26.90 -19.17
CA HIS A 190 6.33 25.83 -20.05
C HIS A 190 7.53 25.04 -19.49
N GLY A 191 8.50 25.72 -18.90
CA GLY A 191 9.63 25.09 -18.21
C GLY A 191 9.21 24.26 -16.99
N ILE A 192 8.20 24.71 -16.25
CA ILE A 192 7.64 23.96 -15.11
C ILE A 192 7.07 22.62 -15.58
N GLU A 193 6.33 22.61 -16.69
CA GLU A 193 5.84 21.36 -17.29
C GLU A 193 6.98 20.44 -17.70
N HIS A 194 8.05 21.01 -18.24
CA HIS A 194 9.23 20.27 -18.68
C HIS A 194 9.95 19.54 -17.53
N VAL A 195 10.09 20.21 -16.37
CA VAL A 195 10.75 19.61 -15.18
C VAL A 195 9.77 18.88 -14.24
N ARG A 196 8.45 18.96 -14.47
CA ARG A 196 7.41 18.30 -13.67
C ARG A 196 7.68 16.80 -13.38
N PRO A 197 8.18 15.98 -14.32
CA PRO A 197 8.43 14.57 -14.04
C PRO A 197 9.42 14.35 -12.89
N ILE A 198 10.40 15.23 -12.71
CA ILE A 198 11.40 15.17 -11.62
C ILE A 198 10.69 15.32 -10.27
N TYR A 199 9.86 16.35 -10.14
CA TYR A 199 9.08 16.60 -8.92
C TYR A 199 8.05 15.51 -8.64
N THR A 200 7.43 14.96 -9.69
CA THR A 200 6.50 13.83 -9.55
C THR A 200 7.20 12.63 -8.91
N LYS A 201 8.44 12.35 -9.29
CA LYS A 201 9.26 11.28 -8.70
C LYS A 201 9.62 11.56 -7.24
N ILE A 202 9.98 12.80 -6.91
CA ILE A 202 10.26 13.23 -5.51
C ILE A 202 9.01 13.05 -4.63
N CYS A 203 7.84 13.45 -5.12
CA CYS A 203 6.58 13.27 -4.41
C CYS A 203 6.17 11.79 -4.27
N ALA A 204 6.44 10.95 -5.26
CA ALA A 204 6.16 9.51 -5.20
C ALA A 204 7.05 8.79 -4.17
N GLY A 205 8.31 9.19 -4.02
CA GLY A 205 9.24 8.60 -3.06
C GLY A 205 9.01 8.96 -1.59
N THR A 206 8.12 9.92 -1.31
CA THR A 206 7.90 10.48 0.04
C THR A 206 6.58 10.08 0.68
N MET A 207 5.67 9.43 -0.05
CA MET A 207 4.37 8.96 0.47
C MET A 207 4.34 7.45 0.69
N ILE A 208 3.76 7.00 1.81
CA ILE A 208 3.37 5.60 2.00
C ILE A 208 2.16 5.36 1.08
N ASP A 209 2.36 4.55 0.04
CA ASP A 209 1.25 4.15 -0.83
C ASP A 209 0.39 3.09 -0.11
N PHE A 210 -0.71 3.54 0.49
CA PHE A 210 -1.68 2.67 1.13
C PHE A 210 -2.19 1.59 0.18
N ALA A 211 -2.33 1.87 -1.12
CA ALA A 211 -2.79 0.86 -2.08
C ALA A 211 -1.81 -0.30 -2.15
N ILE A 212 -0.50 -0.04 -2.19
CA ILE A 212 0.54 -1.08 -2.20
C ILE A 212 0.53 -1.88 -0.90
N VAL A 213 0.45 -1.18 0.25
CA VAL A 213 0.44 -1.84 1.58
C VAL A 213 -0.76 -2.76 1.72
N PHE A 214 -1.97 -2.26 1.44
CA PHE A 214 -3.20 -3.03 1.58
C PHE A 214 -3.31 -4.12 0.51
N SER A 215 -2.92 -3.85 -0.75
CA SER A 215 -2.88 -4.87 -1.81
C SER A 215 -1.95 -6.04 -1.43
N SER A 216 -0.76 -5.74 -0.91
CA SER A 216 0.19 -6.76 -0.45
C SER A 216 -0.37 -7.56 0.73
N ALA A 217 -0.97 -6.89 1.72
CA ALA A 217 -1.58 -7.54 2.87
C ALA A 217 -2.75 -8.46 2.47
N HIS A 218 -3.67 -7.97 1.63
CA HIS A 218 -4.77 -8.77 1.10
C HIS A 218 -4.26 -9.99 0.33
N ALA A 219 -3.27 -9.81 -0.55
CA ALA A 219 -2.70 -10.93 -1.30
C ALA A 219 -2.14 -12.04 -0.39
N ILE A 220 -1.35 -11.66 0.63
CA ILE A 220 -0.74 -12.61 1.57
C ILE A 220 -1.82 -13.31 2.41
N ILE A 221 -2.73 -12.55 3.03
CA ILE A 221 -3.76 -13.10 3.92
C ILE A 221 -4.72 -13.98 3.14
N SER A 222 -5.14 -13.57 1.94
CA SER A 222 -6.05 -14.36 1.09
C SER A 222 -5.39 -15.65 0.60
N PHE A 223 -4.11 -15.61 0.20
CA PHE A 223 -3.39 -16.83 -0.17
C PHE A 223 -3.26 -17.84 0.99
N LEU A 224 -2.90 -17.34 2.18
CA LEU A 224 -2.84 -18.18 3.38
C LEU A 224 -4.23 -18.71 3.76
N GLY A 225 -5.26 -17.86 3.71
CA GLY A 225 -6.64 -18.23 3.97
C GLY A 225 -7.15 -19.31 3.02
N MET A 226 -6.87 -19.20 1.72
CA MET A 226 -7.17 -20.24 0.73
C MET A 226 -6.46 -21.56 1.08
N THR A 227 -5.16 -21.49 1.38
CA THR A 227 -4.36 -22.68 1.71
C THR A 227 -4.87 -23.38 2.97
N PHE A 228 -5.16 -22.62 4.04
CA PHE A 228 -5.68 -23.16 5.28
C PHE A 228 -7.07 -23.74 5.12
N ASN A 229 -7.97 -23.08 4.40
CA ASN A 229 -9.31 -23.59 4.18
C ASN A 229 -9.33 -24.84 3.28
N LEU A 230 -8.46 -24.90 2.26
CA LEU A 230 -8.30 -26.11 1.45
C LEU A 230 -7.79 -27.30 2.30
N LEU A 231 -6.80 -27.06 3.16
CA LEU A 231 -6.31 -28.08 4.09
C LEU A 231 -7.42 -28.50 5.08
N LEU A 232 -8.20 -27.55 5.60
CA LEU A 232 -9.31 -27.85 6.50
C LEU A 232 -10.37 -28.71 5.81
N ALA A 233 -10.74 -28.41 4.56
CA ALA A 233 -11.67 -29.21 3.79
C ALA A 233 -11.16 -30.64 3.60
N TYR A 234 -9.88 -30.81 3.26
CA TYR A 234 -9.23 -32.12 3.17
C TYR A 234 -9.31 -32.90 4.49
N LEU A 235 -8.91 -32.28 5.61
CA LEU A 235 -8.95 -32.93 6.93
C LEU A 235 -10.37 -33.29 7.34
N ALA A 236 -11.34 -32.42 7.06
CA ALA A 236 -12.73 -32.64 7.39
C ALA A 236 -13.33 -33.81 6.60
N LEU A 237 -12.96 -33.98 5.33
CA LEU A 237 -13.44 -35.08 4.47
C LEU A 237 -12.77 -36.42 4.82
N PHE A 238 -11.46 -36.44 5.00
CA PHE A 238 -10.68 -37.67 5.05
C PHE A 238 -10.23 -38.10 6.44
N GLN A 239 -10.00 -37.16 7.36
CA GLN A 239 -9.42 -37.45 8.69
C GLN A 239 -10.44 -37.42 9.83
N THR A 240 -11.72 -37.14 9.54
CA THR A 240 -12.77 -37.06 10.57
C THR A 240 -13.24 -38.44 11.03
N PRO A 241 -13.19 -38.76 12.34
CA PRO A 241 -13.72 -40.01 12.89
C PRO A 241 -15.23 -40.16 12.68
N ARG A 242 -15.70 -41.41 12.55
CA ARG A 242 -17.12 -41.73 12.30
C ARG A 242 -18.09 -41.07 13.31
N VAL A 243 -17.67 -40.94 14.57
CA VAL A 243 -18.49 -40.39 15.68
C VAL A 243 -18.85 -38.91 15.48
N ILE A 244 -17.98 -38.10 14.86
CA ILE A 244 -18.23 -36.67 14.61
C ILE A 244 -18.46 -36.37 13.12
N LYS A 245 -18.75 -37.40 12.32
CA LYS A 245 -18.82 -37.29 10.86
C LYS A 245 -20.06 -36.54 10.36
N SER A 246 -21.08 -36.33 11.19
CA SER A 246 -22.18 -35.39 10.88
C SER A 246 -21.73 -33.93 11.05
N TYR A 247 -20.94 -33.65 12.08
CA TYR A 247 -20.40 -32.31 12.34
C TYR A 247 -19.37 -31.88 11.27
N SER A 248 -18.62 -32.82 10.68
CA SER A 248 -17.72 -32.54 9.55
C SER A 248 -18.46 -31.93 8.34
N THR A 249 -19.74 -32.21 8.12
CA THR A 249 -20.52 -31.54 7.07
C THR A 249 -20.56 -30.02 7.24
N LEU A 250 -20.68 -29.53 8.49
CA LEU A 250 -20.64 -28.10 8.78
C LEU A 250 -19.22 -27.53 8.61
N ILE A 251 -18.18 -28.29 8.99
CA ILE A 251 -16.79 -27.88 8.82
C ILE A 251 -16.44 -27.74 7.33
N VAL A 252 -16.86 -28.70 6.49
CA VAL A 252 -16.64 -28.64 5.05
C VAL A 252 -17.36 -27.43 4.43
N ASN A 253 -18.61 -27.16 4.82
CA ASN A 253 -19.32 -25.96 4.37
C ASN A 253 -18.55 -24.68 4.70
N PHE A 254 -18.05 -24.59 5.94
CA PHE A 254 -17.25 -23.45 6.40
C PHE A 254 -15.97 -23.29 5.58
N ALA A 255 -15.21 -24.38 5.42
CA ALA A 255 -13.96 -24.38 4.68
C ALA A 255 -14.15 -23.99 3.20
N VAL A 256 -15.19 -24.50 2.54
CA VAL A 256 -15.49 -24.16 1.14
C VAL A 256 -15.91 -22.69 1.02
N THR A 257 -16.79 -22.22 1.91
CA THR A 257 -17.26 -20.83 1.92
C THR A 257 -16.12 -19.85 2.13
N ASP A 258 -15.28 -20.10 3.15
CA ASP A 258 -14.16 -19.25 3.50
C ASP A 258 -13.04 -19.30 2.44
N PHE A 259 -12.82 -20.45 1.79
CA PHE A 259 -11.92 -20.57 0.65
C PHE A 259 -12.34 -19.62 -0.49
N PHE A 260 -13.62 -19.66 -0.87
CA PHE A 260 -14.11 -18.79 -1.94
C PHE A 260 -14.14 -17.31 -1.53
N ALA A 261 -14.43 -16.99 -0.27
CA ALA A 261 -14.31 -15.62 0.23
C ALA A 261 -12.89 -15.06 0.04
N CYS A 262 -11.85 -15.82 0.44
CA CYS A 262 -10.46 -15.43 0.22
C CYS A 262 -10.08 -15.38 -1.27
N MET A 263 -10.57 -16.32 -2.08
CA MET A 263 -10.31 -16.35 -3.52
C MET A 263 -10.86 -15.10 -4.20
N PHE A 264 -12.11 -14.72 -3.91
CA PHE A 264 -12.71 -13.53 -4.50
C PHE A 264 -12.10 -12.24 -3.94
N ASP A 265 -11.71 -12.19 -2.65
CA ASP A 265 -10.93 -11.07 -2.10
C ASP A 265 -9.60 -10.88 -2.84
N PHE A 266 -8.86 -11.96 -3.08
CA PHE A 266 -7.61 -11.94 -3.86
C PHE A 266 -7.82 -11.38 -5.28
N LEU A 267 -8.96 -11.72 -5.91
CA LEU A 267 -9.30 -11.25 -7.24
C LEU A 267 -9.68 -9.76 -7.27
N VAL A 268 -10.34 -9.23 -6.24
CA VAL A 268 -10.87 -7.85 -6.26
C VAL A 268 -10.02 -6.83 -5.51
N GLN A 269 -9.46 -7.19 -4.35
CA GLN A 269 -8.74 -6.29 -3.43
C GLN A 269 -9.44 -4.94 -3.26
N GLN A 270 -10.61 -5.00 -2.63
CA GLN A 270 -11.61 -3.94 -2.69
C GLN A 270 -11.27 -2.75 -1.78
N ARG A 271 -11.32 -1.53 -2.33
CA ARG A 271 -11.38 -0.27 -1.58
C ARG A 271 -12.81 0.27 -1.61
N LEU A 272 -13.36 0.67 -0.46
CA LEU A 272 -14.72 1.16 -0.31
C LEU A 272 -14.75 2.69 -0.13
N ILE A 273 -15.31 3.42 -1.08
CA ILE A 273 -15.40 4.89 -1.01
C ILE A 273 -16.88 5.29 -0.92
N PRO A 274 -17.41 5.50 0.30
CA PRO A 274 -18.77 6.00 0.50
C PRO A 274 -18.83 7.53 0.34
N THR A 275 -19.87 8.04 -0.32
CA THR A 275 -20.15 9.48 -0.39
C THR A 275 -21.63 9.75 -0.62
N GLY A 276 -22.29 10.42 0.34
CA GLY A 276 -23.72 10.73 0.25
C GLY A 276 -24.59 9.47 0.08
N LEU A 277 -25.32 9.38 -1.04
CA LEU A 277 -26.11 8.20 -1.42
C LEU A 277 -25.33 7.22 -2.34
N THR A 278 -24.11 7.56 -2.71
CA THR A 278 -23.27 6.79 -3.62
C THR A 278 -22.30 5.93 -2.83
N LEU A 279 -22.14 4.69 -3.29
CA LEU A 279 -21.17 3.75 -2.74
C LEU A 279 -20.30 3.24 -3.88
N ALA A 280 -19.07 3.74 -3.93
CA ALA A 280 -18.11 3.40 -4.97
C ALA A 280 -17.06 2.41 -4.48
N TYR A 281 -16.55 1.64 -5.44
CA TYR A 281 -15.71 0.48 -5.27
C TYR A 281 -14.52 0.61 -6.22
N VAL A 282 -13.32 0.79 -5.68
CA VAL A 282 -12.09 0.74 -6.48
C VAL A 282 -11.45 -0.63 -6.33
N SER A 283 -11.43 -1.40 -7.41
CA SER A 283 -10.86 -2.75 -7.42
C SER A 283 -9.39 -2.72 -7.87
N ASN A 284 -8.49 -3.16 -6.98
CA ASN A 284 -7.03 -3.16 -7.22
C ASN A 284 -6.48 -4.53 -7.61
N GLY A 285 -7.30 -5.58 -7.49
CA GLY A 285 -6.91 -6.96 -7.77
C GLY A 285 -6.89 -7.29 -9.26
N TYR A 286 -6.67 -8.58 -9.53
CA TYR A 286 -6.53 -9.11 -10.89
C TYR A 286 -7.81 -8.98 -11.75
N CYS A 287 -8.98 -8.81 -11.14
CA CYS A 287 -10.24 -8.62 -11.86
C CYS A 287 -10.22 -7.39 -12.78
N SER A 288 -9.42 -6.37 -12.45
CA SER A 288 -9.32 -5.10 -13.19
C SER A 288 -8.94 -5.31 -14.66
N ARG A 289 -8.17 -6.37 -14.95
CA ARG A 289 -7.76 -6.75 -16.30
C ARG A 289 -8.90 -7.27 -17.18
N PHE A 290 -10.01 -7.70 -16.58
CA PHE A 290 -11.19 -8.22 -17.26
C PHE A 290 -12.36 -7.23 -17.29
N GLY A 291 -12.14 -6.01 -16.79
CA GLY A 291 -13.09 -4.92 -16.82
C GLY A 291 -14.06 -4.82 -15.62
N PRO A 292 -14.85 -3.74 -15.57
CA PRO A 292 -15.65 -3.37 -14.39
C PRO A 292 -16.73 -4.41 -14.03
N ARG A 293 -17.41 -5.00 -15.01
CA ARG A 293 -18.45 -6.03 -14.77
C ARG A 293 -17.88 -7.25 -14.05
N THR A 294 -16.70 -7.73 -14.47
CA THR A 294 -16.04 -8.88 -13.84
C THR A 294 -15.67 -8.59 -12.39
N CYS A 295 -15.11 -7.40 -12.11
CA CYS A 295 -14.80 -6.98 -10.75
C CYS A 295 -16.06 -6.89 -9.88
N TYR A 296 -17.15 -6.32 -10.39
CA TYR A 296 -18.38 -6.17 -9.64
C TYR A 296 -19.03 -7.53 -9.31
N VAL A 297 -19.05 -8.46 -10.27
CA VAL A 297 -19.54 -9.84 -10.04
C VAL A 297 -18.68 -10.55 -8.99
N ALA A 298 -17.35 -10.46 -9.10
CA ALA A 298 -16.42 -11.04 -8.15
C ALA A 298 -16.60 -10.46 -6.74
N TYR A 299 -16.79 -9.14 -6.64
CA TYR A 299 -17.07 -8.45 -5.38
C TYR A 299 -18.40 -8.89 -4.78
N SER A 300 -19.44 -9.00 -5.61
CA SER A 300 -20.76 -9.49 -5.18
C SER A 300 -20.69 -10.93 -4.63
N LEU A 301 -19.89 -11.79 -5.27
CA LEU A 301 -19.61 -13.15 -4.79
C LEU A 301 -18.81 -13.14 -3.48
N MET A 302 -17.82 -12.25 -3.33
CA MET A 302 -17.09 -12.10 -2.08
C MET A 302 -18.04 -11.78 -0.90
N LEU A 303 -18.94 -10.81 -1.07
CA LEU A 303 -19.97 -10.46 -0.06
C LEU A 303 -20.91 -11.64 0.22
N HIS A 304 -21.29 -12.39 -0.81
CA HIS A 304 -22.10 -13.60 -0.66
C HIS A 304 -21.46 -14.61 0.28
N PHE A 305 -20.20 -14.98 0.04
CA PHE A 305 -19.50 -15.96 0.88
C PHE A 305 -19.27 -15.44 2.30
N LEU A 306 -18.93 -14.16 2.48
CA LEU A 306 -18.80 -13.55 3.81
C LEU A 306 -20.12 -13.62 4.60
N SER A 307 -21.24 -13.22 3.98
CA SER A 307 -22.55 -13.29 4.62
C SER A 307 -22.96 -14.74 4.94
N HIS A 308 -22.69 -15.69 4.06
CA HIS A 308 -22.97 -17.11 4.29
C HIS A 308 -22.11 -17.70 5.42
N SER A 309 -20.86 -17.24 5.55
CA SER A 309 -19.95 -17.64 6.63
C SER A 309 -20.51 -17.22 8.00
N LEU A 310 -21.08 -16.01 8.11
CA LEU A 310 -21.76 -15.54 9.33
C LEU A 310 -22.93 -16.46 9.75
N TRP A 311 -23.83 -16.79 8.81
CA TRP A 311 -24.96 -17.69 9.08
C TRP A 311 -24.50 -19.11 9.44
N SER A 312 -23.48 -19.61 8.73
CA SER A 312 -22.87 -20.91 8.99
C SER A 312 -22.24 -20.97 10.39
N LEU A 313 -21.68 -19.87 10.86
CA LEU A 313 -21.09 -19.80 12.20
C LEU A 313 -22.17 -19.89 13.29
N LEU A 314 -23.27 -19.14 13.13
CA LEU A 314 -24.40 -19.24 14.05
C LEU A 314 -24.97 -20.66 14.10
N LEU A 315 -25.13 -21.29 12.94
CA LEU A 315 -25.58 -22.68 12.84
C LEU A 315 -24.62 -23.64 13.55
N SER A 316 -23.30 -23.44 13.43
CA SER A 316 -22.28 -24.25 14.11
C SER A 316 -22.41 -24.17 15.63
N PHE A 317 -22.58 -22.97 16.20
CA PHE A 317 -22.82 -22.81 17.64
C PHE A 317 -24.16 -23.39 18.08
N SER A 318 -25.21 -23.21 17.27
CA SER A 318 -26.54 -23.75 17.54
C SER A 318 -26.54 -25.29 17.53
N TYR A 319 -25.87 -25.90 16.56
CA TYR A 319 -25.68 -27.34 16.48
C TYR A 319 -24.95 -27.87 17.73
N ARG A 320 -23.85 -27.23 18.13
CA ARG A 320 -23.08 -27.64 19.32
C ARG A 320 -23.89 -27.56 20.60
N TYR A 321 -24.76 -26.56 20.73
CA TYR A 321 -25.67 -26.47 21.86
C TYR A 321 -26.75 -27.56 21.80
N TYR A 322 -27.33 -27.81 20.62
CA TYR A 322 -28.39 -28.80 20.41
C TYR A 322 -27.96 -30.23 20.82
N ILE A 323 -26.76 -30.66 20.42
CA ILE A 323 -26.28 -32.02 20.70
C ILE A 323 -26.02 -32.29 22.19
N LEU A 324 -26.02 -31.27 23.05
CA LEU A 324 -25.91 -31.43 24.50
C LEU A 324 -27.22 -31.94 25.12
N PHE A 325 -28.35 -31.82 24.42
CA PHE A 325 -29.68 -32.19 24.93
C PHE A 325 -30.39 -33.22 24.05
N LYS A 326 -30.02 -33.30 22.78
CA LYS A 326 -30.68 -34.14 21.77
C LYS A 326 -29.64 -34.95 21.00
N PRO A 327 -30.00 -36.11 20.44
CA PRO A 327 -29.10 -36.88 19.60
C PRO A 327 -28.66 -36.06 18.37
N ALA A 328 -27.45 -36.33 17.88
CA ALA A 328 -26.89 -35.60 16.75
C ALA A 328 -27.78 -35.74 15.49
N PRO A 329 -28.14 -34.62 14.83
CA PRO A 329 -28.86 -34.66 13.57
C PRO A 329 -28.19 -35.52 12.50
N THR A 330 -29.00 -36.15 11.65
CA THR A 330 -28.49 -36.90 10.50
C THR A 330 -27.88 -35.95 9.46
N ARG A 331 -26.97 -36.46 8.62
CA ARG A 331 -26.38 -35.65 7.53
C ARG A 331 -27.42 -35.08 6.57
N LYS A 332 -28.47 -35.85 6.25
CA LYS A 332 -29.55 -35.39 5.36
C LYS A 332 -30.26 -34.17 5.96
N THR A 333 -30.58 -34.22 7.25
CA THR A 333 -31.17 -33.09 7.98
C THR A 333 -30.25 -31.87 7.96
N LEU A 334 -28.95 -32.05 8.19
CA LEU A 334 -27.99 -30.94 8.17
C LEU A 334 -27.87 -30.29 6.78
N VAL A 335 -27.84 -31.09 5.71
CA VAL A 335 -27.81 -30.58 4.34
C VAL A 335 -29.05 -29.74 4.04
N ILE A 336 -30.25 -30.18 4.45
CA ILE A 336 -31.48 -29.41 4.28
C ILE A 336 -31.39 -28.07 5.05
N ILE A 337 -30.90 -28.09 6.30
CA ILE A 337 -30.72 -26.86 7.08
C ILE A 337 -29.73 -25.92 6.40
N LEU A 338 -28.62 -26.44 5.86
CA LEU A 338 -27.63 -25.66 5.10
C LEU A 338 -28.26 -25.01 3.86
N CYS A 339 -29.09 -25.74 3.11
CA CYS A 339 -29.81 -25.18 1.97
C CYS A 339 -30.75 -24.04 2.39
N VAL A 340 -31.43 -24.16 3.54
CA VAL A 340 -32.32 -23.10 4.04
C VAL A 340 -31.53 -21.84 4.43
N ILE A 341 -30.44 -21.98 5.18
CA ILE A 341 -29.62 -20.82 5.60
C ILE A 341 -28.80 -20.21 4.47
N TYR A 342 -28.70 -20.88 3.32
CA TYR A 342 -28.06 -20.37 2.10
C TYR A 342 -28.94 -19.35 1.35
N ILE A 343 -30.27 -19.44 1.50
CA ILE A 343 -31.22 -18.60 0.75
C ILE A 343 -30.95 -17.09 0.91
N PRO A 344 -30.74 -16.54 2.13
CA PRO A 344 -30.53 -15.10 2.29
C PRO A 344 -29.27 -14.59 1.57
N SER A 345 -28.15 -15.31 1.68
CA SER A 345 -26.91 -14.94 1.02
C SER A 345 -27.01 -15.10 -0.50
N LEU A 346 -27.70 -16.13 -1.00
CA LEU A 346 -27.97 -16.29 -2.43
C LEU A 346 -28.82 -15.13 -2.97
N PHE A 347 -29.89 -14.79 -2.26
CA PHE A 347 -30.78 -13.69 -2.66
C PHE A 347 -30.03 -12.35 -2.64
N GLN A 348 -29.16 -12.11 -1.65
CA GLN A 348 -28.26 -10.96 -1.63
C GLN A 348 -27.44 -10.88 -2.92
N TRP A 349 -26.75 -11.97 -3.27
CA TRP A 349 -25.90 -12.01 -4.45
C TRP A 349 -26.66 -11.67 -5.72
N VAL A 350 -27.75 -12.39 -5.98
CA VAL A 350 -28.55 -12.22 -7.20
C VAL A 350 -29.12 -10.82 -7.27
N SER A 351 -29.61 -10.27 -6.16
CA SER A 351 -30.16 -8.92 -6.09
C SER A 351 -29.09 -7.85 -6.35
N PHE A 352 -27.91 -8.00 -5.76
CA PHE A 352 -26.84 -7.00 -5.83
C PHE A 352 -26.23 -6.87 -7.22
N LEU A 353 -26.24 -7.92 -8.05
CA LEU A 353 -25.79 -7.85 -9.45
C LEU A 353 -26.53 -6.77 -10.27
N TRP A 354 -27.74 -6.39 -9.86
CA TRP A 354 -28.56 -5.36 -10.52
C TRP A 354 -28.34 -3.95 -9.94
N ALA A 355 -27.54 -3.79 -8.89
CA ALA A 355 -27.25 -2.48 -8.28
C ALA A 355 -26.08 -1.73 -8.96
N GLN A 356 -25.43 -2.34 -9.96
CA GLN A 356 -24.29 -1.72 -10.63
C GLN A 356 -24.74 -0.63 -11.60
N ASP A 357 -24.33 0.60 -11.30
CA ASP A 357 -24.52 1.76 -12.17
C ASP A 357 -23.30 2.00 -13.08
N ASP A 358 -23.38 3.04 -13.91
CA ASP A 358 -22.36 3.35 -14.90
C ASP A 358 -21.04 3.82 -14.24
N PRO A 359 -19.88 3.23 -14.60
CA PRO A 359 -18.59 3.61 -14.03
C PRO A 359 -18.19 5.07 -14.26
N GLU A 360 -18.59 5.69 -15.36
CA GLU A 360 -18.22 7.08 -15.66
C GLU A 360 -19.03 8.07 -14.81
N GLU A 361 -20.32 7.83 -14.63
CA GLU A 361 -21.15 8.59 -13.67
C GLU A 361 -20.55 8.55 -12.25
N LEU A 362 -20.13 7.36 -11.80
CA LEU A 362 -19.50 7.21 -10.49
C LEU A 362 -18.17 7.96 -10.39
N ARG A 363 -17.40 8.05 -11.48
CA ARG A 363 -16.16 8.83 -11.51
C ARG A 363 -16.42 10.31 -11.36
N GLU A 364 -17.43 10.84 -12.04
CA GLU A 364 -17.81 12.25 -11.93
C GLU A 364 -18.18 12.60 -10.48
N ILE A 365 -19.03 11.78 -9.84
CA ILE A 365 -19.44 11.95 -8.43
C ILE A 365 -18.22 11.91 -7.50
N LEU A 366 -17.28 10.99 -7.74
CA LEU A 366 -16.06 10.88 -6.92
C LEU A 366 -15.08 12.04 -7.16
N HIS A 367 -14.95 12.53 -8.38
CA HIS A 367 -14.11 13.67 -8.69
C HIS A 367 -14.61 14.96 -8.03
N GLU A 368 -15.93 15.14 -7.96
CA GLU A 368 -16.56 16.25 -7.24
C GLU A 368 -16.40 16.11 -5.72
N ALA A 369 -16.66 14.92 -5.16
CA ALA A 369 -16.59 14.69 -3.72
C ALA A 369 -15.15 14.64 -3.17
N PHE A 370 -14.20 14.10 -3.93
CA PHE A 370 -12.81 13.92 -3.52
C PHE A 370 -11.82 14.36 -4.63
N PRO A 371 -11.63 15.67 -4.84
CA PRO A 371 -10.77 16.19 -5.93
C PRO A 371 -9.30 15.77 -5.84
N SER A 372 -8.84 15.39 -4.64
CA SER A 372 -7.48 14.93 -4.39
C SER A 372 -7.23 13.47 -4.81
N TYR A 373 -8.27 12.70 -5.13
CA TYR A 373 -8.13 11.29 -5.47
C TYR A 373 -7.82 11.13 -6.95
N ASN A 374 -6.65 10.55 -7.26
CA ASN A 374 -6.33 10.15 -8.63
C ASN A 374 -6.88 8.75 -8.91
N LEU A 375 -8.00 8.67 -9.63
CA LEU A 375 -8.65 7.40 -10.02
C LEU A 375 -8.42 7.03 -11.50
N THR A 376 -7.47 7.72 -12.15
CA THR A 376 -7.11 7.47 -13.55
C THR A 376 -6.50 6.07 -13.68
N GLY A 377 -7.02 5.26 -14.61
CA GLY A 377 -6.54 3.89 -14.83
C GLY A 377 -6.99 2.85 -13.80
N HIS A 378 -7.71 3.25 -12.74
CA HIS A 378 -8.31 2.30 -11.79
C HIS A 378 -9.62 1.70 -12.32
N THR A 379 -10.03 0.53 -11.82
CA THR A 379 -11.36 -0.01 -12.13
C THR A 379 -12.35 0.45 -11.06
N VAL A 380 -13.25 1.37 -11.44
CA VAL A 380 -14.30 1.92 -10.57
C VAL A 380 -15.62 1.22 -10.89
N THR A 381 -16.32 0.78 -9.85
CA THR A 381 -17.68 0.23 -9.92
C THR A 381 -18.48 0.75 -8.72
N GLY A 382 -19.79 0.55 -8.66
CA GLY A 382 -20.56 1.10 -7.56
C GLY A 382 -22.06 1.16 -7.82
N THR A 383 -22.73 1.81 -6.87
CA THR A 383 -24.13 2.22 -6.97
C THR A 383 -24.22 3.71 -6.62
N SER A 384 -24.89 4.46 -7.48
CA SER A 384 -25.18 5.90 -7.33
C SER A 384 -26.17 6.15 -6.18
N ASN A 385 -27.07 5.19 -5.93
CA ASN A 385 -28.14 5.32 -4.95
C ASN A 385 -28.31 4.05 -4.10
N ILE A 386 -27.77 4.08 -2.88
CA ILE A 386 -27.87 3.01 -1.89
C ILE A 386 -29.30 2.70 -1.43
N LEU A 387 -30.29 3.57 -1.71
CA LEU A 387 -31.69 3.34 -1.35
C LEU A 387 -32.43 2.45 -2.35
N CYS A 388 -31.84 2.16 -3.51
CA CYS A 388 -32.40 1.19 -4.43
C CYS A 388 -32.48 -0.20 -3.74
N PHE A 389 -33.52 -0.98 -4.03
CA PHE A 389 -33.76 -2.25 -3.34
C PHE A 389 -32.54 -3.19 -3.38
N SER A 390 -31.87 -3.26 -4.53
CA SER A 390 -30.71 -4.12 -4.76
C SER A 390 -29.51 -3.77 -3.87
N ALA A 391 -29.18 -2.48 -3.75
CA ALA A 391 -28.11 -2.02 -2.88
C ALA A 391 -28.53 -2.05 -1.40
N LEU A 392 -29.73 -1.53 -1.09
CA LEU A 392 -30.24 -1.41 0.27
C LEU A 392 -30.34 -2.78 0.95
N TYR A 393 -30.88 -3.78 0.25
CA TYR A 393 -30.96 -5.14 0.79
C TYR A 393 -29.57 -5.66 1.17
N THR A 394 -28.57 -5.44 0.31
CA THR A 394 -27.19 -5.88 0.53
C THR A 394 -26.56 -5.18 1.73
N ILE A 395 -26.73 -3.86 1.84
CA ILE A 395 -26.25 -3.08 2.97
C ILE A 395 -26.91 -3.56 4.26
N LEU A 396 -28.24 -3.71 4.30
CA LEU A 396 -28.96 -4.16 5.49
C LEU A 396 -28.55 -5.58 5.87
N HIS A 397 -28.43 -6.51 4.93
CA HIS A 397 -28.02 -7.89 5.19
C HIS A 397 -26.56 -8.01 5.63
N MET A 398 -25.67 -7.13 5.15
CA MET A 398 -24.26 -7.07 5.55
C MET A 398 -24.01 -6.26 6.82
N THR A 399 -25.02 -5.63 7.43
CA THR A 399 -24.86 -4.80 8.63
C THR A 399 -25.76 -5.25 9.79
N ILE A 400 -27.07 -5.32 9.57
CA ILE A 400 -28.06 -5.57 10.62
C ILE A 400 -27.88 -6.95 11.27
N PRO A 401 -27.68 -8.06 10.55
CA PRO A 401 -27.57 -9.39 11.16
C PRO A 401 -26.33 -9.57 12.04
N ILE A 402 -25.24 -8.84 11.81
CA ILE A 402 -23.96 -9.09 12.49
C ILE A 402 -24.09 -8.97 14.01
N THR A 403 -24.60 -7.84 14.49
CA THR A 403 -24.76 -7.58 15.93
C THR A 403 -25.65 -8.62 16.64
N PRO A 404 -26.90 -8.89 16.20
CA PRO A 404 -27.75 -9.88 16.83
C PRO A 404 -27.18 -11.30 16.71
N VAL A 405 -26.62 -11.68 15.56
CA VAL A 405 -25.94 -12.98 15.41
C VAL A 405 -24.79 -13.10 16.40
N TYR A 406 -24.00 -12.04 16.56
CA TYR A 406 -22.88 -12.05 17.49
C TYR A 406 -23.33 -12.19 18.95
N ILE A 407 -24.35 -11.42 19.36
CA ILE A 407 -24.97 -11.56 20.69
C ILE A 407 -25.49 -12.99 20.88
N CYS A 408 -26.18 -13.56 19.89
CA CYS A 408 -26.64 -14.95 19.94
C CYS A 408 -25.48 -15.95 20.12
N ILE A 409 -24.37 -15.78 19.40
CA ILE A 409 -23.16 -16.62 19.55
C ILE A 409 -22.60 -16.51 20.97
N LEU A 410 -22.52 -15.30 21.54
CA LEU A 410 -22.04 -15.09 22.91
C LEU A 410 -22.97 -15.74 23.95
N ILE A 411 -24.29 -15.65 23.77
CA ILE A 411 -25.29 -16.32 24.62
C ILE A 411 -25.15 -17.84 24.51
N LEU A 412 -25.11 -18.39 23.29
CA LEU A 412 -24.95 -19.81 23.05
C LEU A 412 -23.64 -20.33 23.66
N ARG A 413 -22.54 -19.59 23.49
CA ARG A 413 -21.27 -19.89 24.14
C ARG A 413 -21.43 -19.97 25.66
N ARG A 414 -21.99 -18.94 26.30
CA ARG A 414 -22.21 -18.93 27.76
C ARG A 414 -23.03 -20.15 28.21
N LYS A 415 -24.10 -20.49 27.48
CA LYS A 415 -24.94 -21.67 27.75
C LYS A 415 -24.19 -22.98 27.58
N ILE A 416 -23.40 -23.15 26.51
CA ILE A 416 -22.58 -24.34 26.29
C ILE A 416 -21.56 -24.51 27.43
N ILE A 417 -20.83 -23.43 27.76
CA ILE A 417 -19.82 -23.45 28.82
C ILE A 417 -20.44 -23.81 30.17
N SER A 418 -21.56 -23.18 30.54
CA SER A 418 -22.25 -23.43 31.82
C SER A 418 -22.70 -24.89 31.97
N ARG A 419 -23.14 -25.53 30.89
CA ARG A 419 -23.55 -26.94 30.91
C ARG A 419 -22.36 -27.89 30.96
N LEU A 420 -21.29 -27.56 30.24
CA LEU A 420 -20.05 -28.30 30.29
C LEU A 420 -19.44 -28.22 31.70
N SER A 421 -19.41 -27.06 32.34
CA SER A 421 -18.82 -26.88 33.68
C SER A 421 -19.64 -27.46 34.85
N PHE A 422 -20.78 -28.11 34.61
CA PHE A 422 -21.64 -28.62 35.68
C PHE A 422 -20.98 -29.80 36.42
N GLN A 423 -20.72 -29.62 37.72
CA GLN A 423 -19.87 -30.45 38.60
C GLN A 423 -20.43 -31.84 38.98
N GLY A 424 -21.50 -32.33 38.35
CA GLY A 424 -22.24 -33.51 38.82
C GLY A 424 -21.61 -34.89 38.54
N VAL A 425 -20.42 -34.96 37.94
CA VAL A 425 -19.78 -36.23 37.56
C VAL A 425 -18.31 -36.18 37.94
N ASN A 426 -17.75 -37.20 38.60
CA ASN A 426 -16.32 -37.33 38.83
C ASN A 426 -15.58 -37.46 37.49
N ILE A 427 -15.05 -36.34 36.98
CA ILE A 427 -14.40 -36.25 35.68
C ILE A 427 -12.95 -36.73 35.78
N THR A 428 -12.56 -37.76 35.01
CA THR A 428 -11.17 -38.23 34.92
C THR A 428 -10.22 -37.14 34.39
N LYS A 429 -8.92 -37.23 34.70
CA LYS A 429 -7.91 -36.23 34.28
C LYS A 429 -7.90 -35.98 32.76
N ASP A 430 -8.07 -37.04 31.97
CA ASP A 430 -8.16 -36.95 30.51
C ASP A 430 -9.42 -36.25 30.04
N THR A 431 -10.55 -36.50 30.70
CA THR A 431 -11.81 -35.84 30.41
C THR A 431 -11.75 -34.35 30.79
N LYS A 432 -11.03 -33.98 31.86
CA LYS A 432 -10.78 -32.57 32.25
C LYS A 432 -9.92 -31.81 31.22
N ASN A 433 -8.90 -32.47 30.66
CA ASN A 433 -8.07 -31.88 29.61
C ASN A 433 -8.84 -31.68 28.29
N LEU A 434 -9.65 -32.66 27.89
CA LEU A 434 -10.55 -32.55 26.74
C LEU A 434 -11.56 -31.41 26.94
N HIS A 435 -12.09 -31.29 28.16
CA HIS A 435 -13.00 -30.23 28.56
C HIS A 435 -12.40 -28.84 28.38
N SER A 436 -11.18 -28.63 28.88
CA SER A 436 -10.46 -27.36 28.74
C SER A 436 -10.19 -27.00 27.26
N GLN A 437 -9.80 -27.98 26.44
CA GLN A 437 -9.58 -27.78 25.00
C GLN A 437 -10.86 -27.34 24.27
N LEU A 438 -12.00 -27.96 24.59
CA LEU A 438 -13.31 -27.59 24.03
C LEU A 438 -13.72 -26.16 24.43
N LEU A 439 -13.51 -25.78 25.70
CA LEU A 439 -13.80 -24.44 26.20
C LEU A 439 -12.94 -23.35 25.52
N MET A 440 -11.65 -23.62 25.30
CA MET A 440 -10.74 -22.71 24.59
C MET A 440 -11.11 -22.56 23.11
N ALA A 441 -11.49 -23.65 22.43
CA ALA A 441 -11.96 -23.60 21.04
C ALA A 441 -13.19 -22.69 20.88
N LEU A 442 -14.15 -22.82 21.80
CA LEU A 442 -15.36 -22.01 21.83
C LEU A 442 -15.07 -20.55 22.14
N ALA A 443 -14.09 -20.26 23.00
CA ALA A 443 -13.63 -18.90 23.26
C ALA A 443 -13.02 -18.27 22.01
N TYR A 444 -12.09 -18.97 21.36
CA TYR A 444 -11.44 -18.50 20.14
C TYR A 444 -12.46 -18.18 19.04
N GLN A 445 -13.36 -19.13 18.74
CA GLN A 445 -14.35 -18.95 17.68
C GLN A 445 -15.43 -17.90 17.97
N ALA A 446 -15.63 -17.54 19.24
CA ALA A 446 -16.55 -16.47 19.63
C ALA A 446 -15.90 -15.08 19.63
N VAL A 447 -14.58 -14.97 19.46
CA VAL A 447 -13.91 -13.67 19.27
C VAL A 447 -13.89 -13.29 17.79
N ILE A 448 -13.74 -14.26 16.89
CA ILE A 448 -13.64 -14.03 15.44
C ILE A 448 -14.74 -13.12 14.88
N PRO A 449 -16.02 -13.26 15.24
CA PRO A 449 -17.05 -12.38 14.69
C PRO A 449 -16.94 -10.93 15.12
N GLY A 450 -16.10 -10.61 16.12
CA GLY A 450 -15.77 -9.23 16.48
C GLY A 450 -15.16 -8.44 15.31
N PHE A 451 -14.47 -9.10 14.39
CA PHE A 451 -13.95 -8.45 13.18
C PHE A 451 -15.05 -7.95 12.24
N TYR A 452 -16.24 -8.58 12.25
CA TYR A 452 -17.40 -8.06 11.53
C TYR A 452 -17.83 -6.69 12.09
N LEU A 453 -17.75 -6.49 13.41
CA LEU A 453 -18.10 -5.21 14.05
C LEU A 453 -17.13 -4.09 13.67
N PHE A 454 -15.83 -4.37 13.62
CA PHE A 454 -14.84 -3.38 13.15
C PHE A 454 -15.11 -2.97 11.71
N SER A 455 -15.50 -3.91 10.86
CA SER A 455 -15.84 -3.64 9.46
C SER A 455 -17.08 -2.75 9.34
N ILE A 456 -18.15 -3.03 10.09
CA ILE A 456 -19.36 -2.18 10.10
C ILE A 456 -19.05 -0.79 10.65
N ALA A 457 -18.28 -0.71 11.73
CA ALA A 457 -17.92 0.58 12.32
C ALA A 457 -17.15 1.43 11.31
N SER A 458 -16.18 0.83 10.61
CA SER A 458 -15.43 1.49 9.54
C SER A 458 -16.33 1.98 8.41
N TYR A 459 -17.25 1.12 7.93
CA TYR A 459 -18.22 1.49 6.92
C TYR A 459 -19.13 2.63 7.38
N ALA A 460 -19.66 2.57 8.61
CA ALA A 460 -20.56 3.58 9.15
C ALA A 460 -19.86 4.94 9.29
N ILE A 461 -18.62 4.97 9.78
CA ILE A 461 -17.83 6.20 9.90
C ILE A 461 -17.67 6.89 8.54
N GLY A 462 -17.37 6.12 7.47
CA GLY A 462 -17.28 6.65 6.11
C GLY A 462 -18.64 7.07 5.55
N GLN A 463 -19.67 6.20 5.67
CA GLN A 463 -21.00 6.45 5.10
C GLN A 463 -21.71 7.66 5.71
N PHE A 464 -21.52 7.92 7.00
CA PHE A 464 -22.06 9.11 7.66
C PHE A 464 -21.19 10.37 7.46
N GLY A 465 -20.08 10.27 6.72
CA GLY A 465 -19.17 11.39 6.45
C GLY A 465 -18.43 11.89 7.68
N ILE A 466 -18.27 11.06 8.73
CA ILE A 466 -17.59 11.45 9.97
C ILE A 466 -16.08 11.57 9.72
N TYR A 467 -15.51 10.62 8.98
CA TYR A 467 -14.10 10.61 8.64
C TYR A 467 -13.87 9.84 7.33
N ASN A 468 -13.20 10.49 6.37
CA ASN A 468 -12.86 9.89 5.08
C ASN A 468 -11.34 9.92 4.91
N HIS A 469 -10.75 8.73 4.78
CA HIS A 469 -9.32 8.57 4.57
C HIS A 469 -9.06 7.22 3.88
N PRO A 470 -8.13 7.12 2.92
CA PRO A 470 -7.87 5.87 2.20
C PRO A 470 -7.63 4.67 3.12
N ALA A 471 -6.92 4.87 4.24
CA ALA A 471 -6.71 3.80 5.23
C ALA A 471 -8.02 3.22 5.80
N LEU A 472 -9.04 4.04 6.07
CA LEU A 472 -10.35 3.58 6.56
C LEU A 472 -11.12 2.83 5.46
N GLU A 473 -11.04 3.34 4.23
CA GLU A 473 -11.70 2.78 3.04
C GLU A 473 -11.19 1.38 2.70
N TYR A 474 -9.89 1.13 2.87
CA TYR A 474 -9.29 -0.21 2.74
C TYR A 474 -9.58 -1.08 3.96
N PHE A 475 -9.51 -0.51 5.18
CA PHE A 475 -9.65 -1.25 6.42
C PHE A 475 -10.97 -2.03 6.52
N THR A 476 -12.06 -1.49 5.97
CA THR A 476 -13.38 -2.13 5.98
C THR A 476 -13.33 -3.58 5.49
N PHE A 477 -12.70 -3.85 4.34
CA PHE A 477 -12.58 -5.22 3.83
C PHE A 477 -11.40 -5.99 4.42
N SER A 478 -10.33 -5.30 4.83
CA SER A 478 -9.22 -5.94 5.54
C SER A 478 -9.68 -6.62 6.84
N SER A 479 -10.58 -6.00 7.60
CA SER A 479 -11.12 -6.61 8.82
C SER A 479 -12.00 -7.83 8.53
N PHE A 480 -12.83 -7.81 7.47
CA PHE A 480 -13.60 -8.98 7.04
C PHE A 480 -12.69 -10.17 6.69
N LEU A 481 -11.59 -9.91 5.99
CA LEU A 481 -10.67 -10.95 5.51
C LEU A 481 -10.00 -11.76 6.63
N LEU A 482 -9.83 -11.18 7.81
CA LEU A 482 -9.26 -11.88 8.97
C LEU A 482 -10.13 -13.06 9.43
N ILE A 483 -11.43 -13.04 9.15
CA ILE A 483 -12.38 -14.06 9.58
C ILE A 483 -12.10 -15.41 8.90
N PRO A 484 -12.17 -15.51 7.55
CA PRO A 484 -11.87 -16.77 6.86
C PRO A 484 -10.40 -17.19 7.02
N PHE A 485 -9.48 -16.27 7.31
CA PHE A 485 -8.09 -16.59 7.62
C PHE A 485 -7.91 -17.26 9.01
N LEU A 486 -8.58 -16.74 10.05
CA LEU A 486 -8.44 -17.24 11.43
C LEU A 486 -9.34 -18.44 11.73
N SER A 487 -10.49 -18.57 11.06
CA SER A 487 -11.46 -19.64 11.31
C SER A 487 -10.87 -21.07 11.23
N PRO A 488 -10.03 -21.43 10.24
CA PRO A 488 -9.50 -22.79 10.15
C PRO A 488 -8.47 -23.11 11.25
N LEU A 489 -7.78 -22.10 11.77
CA LEU A 489 -6.80 -22.26 12.85
C LEU A 489 -7.42 -22.84 14.12
N ALA A 490 -8.67 -22.46 14.41
CA ALA A 490 -9.43 -23.05 15.52
C ALA A 490 -9.53 -24.58 15.38
N SER A 491 -9.83 -25.04 14.17
CA SER A 491 -9.95 -26.48 13.88
C SER A 491 -8.60 -27.17 13.95
N PHE A 492 -7.53 -26.54 13.48
CA PHE A 492 -6.18 -27.11 13.53
C PHE A 492 -5.63 -27.25 14.95
N ILE A 493 -5.91 -26.27 15.82
CA ILE A 493 -5.38 -26.22 17.18
C ILE A 493 -6.20 -27.11 18.12
N PHE A 494 -7.53 -27.10 18.01
CA PHE A 494 -8.41 -27.68 19.01
C PHE A 494 -9.04 -29.02 18.62
N VAL A 495 -9.07 -29.40 17.33
CA VAL A 495 -9.60 -30.71 16.91
C VAL A 495 -8.47 -31.73 16.89
N THR A 496 -8.41 -32.59 17.92
CA THR A 496 -7.31 -33.53 18.16
C THR A 496 -6.91 -34.40 16.95
N PRO A 497 -7.84 -35.02 16.18
CA PRO A 497 -7.47 -35.77 14.98
C PRO A 497 -6.73 -34.93 13.94
N TYR A 498 -7.17 -33.68 13.73
CA TYR A 498 -6.59 -32.76 12.75
C TYR A 498 -5.19 -32.31 13.20
N ARG A 499 -5.07 -31.91 14.47
CA ARG A 499 -3.78 -31.53 15.08
C ARG A 499 -2.75 -32.65 14.98
N LYS A 500 -3.15 -33.90 15.27
CA LYS A 500 -2.25 -35.06 15.20
C LYS A 500 -1.78 -35.31 13.77
N PHE A 501 -2.69 -35.24 12.79
CA PHE A 501 -2.35 -35.38 11.37
C PHE A 501 -1.35 -34.31 10.94
N ILE A 502 -1.66 -33.03 11.19
CA ILE A 502 -0.80 -31.90 10.84
C ILE A 502 0.59 -32.08 11.47
N LYS A 503 0.66 -32.36 12.78
CA LYS A 503 1.93 -32.60 13.47
C LYS A 503 2.71 -33.75 12.82
N HIS A 504 2.07 -34.87 12.55
CA HIS A 504 2.73 -36.02 11.91
C HIS A 504 3.24 -35.70 10.50
N SER A 505 2.46 -35.02 9.67
CA SER A 505 2.88 -34.57 8.34
C SER A 505 4.06 -33.61 8.41
N PHE A 506 4.05 -32.65 9.34
CA PHE A 506 5.19 -31.74 9.55
C PHE A 506 6.44 -32.50 10.01
N PHE A 507 6.33 -33.45 10.95
CA PHE A 507 7.48 -34.26 11.36
C PHE A 507 8.01 -35.15 10.23
N LYS A 508 7.14 -35.72 9.38
CA LYS A 508 7.56 -36.50 8.21
C LYS A 508 8.28 -35.63 7.17
N MET A 509 7.83 -34.39 6.99
CA MET A 509 8.43 -33.43 6.06
C MET A 509 9.72 -32.79 6.60
N ALA A 510 9.87 -32.71 7.93
CA ALA A 510 11.12 -32.27 8.57
C ALA A 510 12.16 -33.40 8.66
N ASN A 511 11.71 -34.65 8.80
CA ASN A 511 12.54 -35.85 8.82
C ASN A 511 12.66 -36.48 7.41
N VAL A 512 12.80 -35.68 6.34
CA VAL A 512 13.13 -36.24 5.02
C VAL A 512 14.38 -37.11 5.19
N GLU A 513 14.16 -38.42 5.08
CA GLU A 513 15.16 -39.47 5.21
C GLU A 513 16.32 -39.19 4.25
N PRO A 514 17.60 -39.29 4.68
CA PRO A 514 18.69 -39.38 3.73
C PRO A 514 18.41 -40.60 2.85
N GLY A 515 18.19 -40.37 1.56
CA GLY A 515 17.81 -41.42 0.62
C GLY A 515 18.77 -42.60 0.72
N GLU A 516 18.22 -43.79 0.93
CA GLU A 516 18.95 -45.03 0.68
C GLU A 516 19.40 -45.00 -0.78
N THR A 517 20.67 -44.69 -1.00
CA THR A 517 21.34 -44.97 -2.26
C THR A 517 21.28 -46.48 -2.47
N SER A 518 20.46 -46.89 -3.42
CA SER A 518 20.49 -48.21 -4.03
C SER A 518 21.90 -48.54 -4.53
N SER A 519 22.69 -49.28 -3.76
CA SER A 519 23.80 -50.07 -4.28
C SER A 519 23.27 -51.47 -4.56
N THR A 520 23.13 -51.77 -5.85
CA THR A 520 22.79 -53.07 -6.43
C THR A 520 23.65 -54.23 -5.88
N PRO A 521 23.11 -55.46 -5.87
CA PRO A 521 23.82 -56.65 -5.41
C PRO A 521 24.79 -57.16 -6.50
N GLN A 522 26.06 -57.33 -6.17
CA GLN A 522 26.97 -58.19 -6.93
C GLN A 522 27.39 -59.38 -6.08
N ASN A 523 26.88 -60.54 -6.48
CA ASN A 523 27.35 -61.86 -6.08
C ASN A 523 28.84 -62.00 -6.38
N TYR A 524 29.63 -62.37 -5.37
CA TYR A 524 30.80 -63.22 -5.56
C TYR A 524 30.79 -64.33 -4.51
N THR A 525 30.48 -65.52 -4.98
CA THR A 525 30.66 -66.80 -4.31
C THR A 525 32.15 -67.14 -4.17
N SER A 526 32.58 -67.51 -2.97
CA SER A 526 33.61 -68.56 -2.80
C SER A 526 33.50 -69.19 -1.40
N HIS A 527 32.76 -70.30 -1.32
CA HIS A 527 33.15 -71.57 -0.73
C HIS A 527 34.34 -71.59 0.25
N ILE A 528 34.12 -72.11 1.49
CA ILE A 528 34.72 -73.34 2.08
C ILE A 528 34.79 -73.29 3.63
N HIS A 529 34.17 -74.32 4.27
CA HIS A 529 34.52 -75.05 5.51
C HIS A 529 34.86 -74.30 6.82
N VAL A 530 34.63 -74.77 8.06
CA VAL A 530 34.11 -76.01 8.68
C VAL A 530 33.98 -75.73 10.18
N ILE A 531 32.88 -76.24 10.77
CA ILE A 531 32.71 -76.93 12.07
C ILE A 531 33.30 -76.31 13.35
N GLY A 532 32.41 -76.18 14.34
CA GLY A 532 32.67 -76.05 15.77
C GLY A 532 31.36 -75.83 16.50
#